data_AF-A0A852ELC0-F1
#
_entry.id   AF-A0A852ELC0-F1
#
_cell.length_a   1.000
_cell.length_b   1.000
_cell.length_c   1.000
_cell.angle_alpha   90.00
_cell.angle_beta   90.00
_cell.angle_gamma   90.00
#
_symmetry.space_group_name_H-M   'P 1'
#
loop_
_entity.id
_entity.type
_entity.pdbx_description
1 polymer ?
#
loop_
_entity_poly.entity_id
_entity_poly.type
_entity_poly.pdbx_seq_one_letter_code
_entity_poly.pdbx_strand_id
1 'polypeptide(L)'
;QQRQAELEAARLAKEKEEEEVRQQALVAKKEKEIQKKAIKKERQKLRTTCKNWNYFSDNEADCVKMMEEVEKLCDRLELASLQCLNEALTSTTREGGKAAVVKQIEEINEQIRREKEEAEARMRQATKSSEKSTTGGGGGSKNWPEDDLQLLIKAVNLFPAGTNSRGFCITNHMVAQGAPGFSCLSDMVITWAMHEFYPHQKDDINKKAFDKFKKEHGVVPQMDSAAPSERFEGSPLDSSPWTTEEQKLLEQALKTYPVNTPERWEKIAAAVPGRSKKDCMKRYKELVEMVKAKKAAQEQVMNATKVKK
;
A
#
# COMPACT_ATOMS: atom_id res chain seq x y z
N GLN A 1 -32.12 42.55 15.79
CA GLN A 1 -32.11 41.67 16.98
C GLN A 1 -32.52 40.24 16.62
N GLN A 2 -33.70 39.97 16.05
CA GLN A 2 -34.09 38.60 15.62
C GLN A 2 -33.08 37.91 14.69
N ARG A 3 -32.65 38.57 13.61
CA ARG A 3 -31.64 38.01 12.68
C ARG A 3 -30.29 37.68 13.36
N GLN A 4 -29.91 38.40 14.42
CA GLN A 4 -28.68 38.10 15.18
C GLN A 4 -28.86 36.88 16.08
N ALA A 5 -30.02 36.76 16.74
CA ALA A 5 -30.36 35.59 17.55
C ALA A 5 -30.46 34.31 16.69
N GLU A 6 -31.00 34.40 15.47
CA GLU A 6 -31.05 33.27 14.53
C GLU A 6 -29.66 32.82 14.07
N LEU A 7 -28.76 33.76 13.76
CA LEU A 7 -27.38 33.45 13.36
C LEU A 7 -26.58 32.82 14.51
N GLU A 8 -26.79 33.27 15.74
CA GLU A 8 -26.16 32.69 16.92
C GLU A 8 -26.70 31.30 17.25
N ALA A 9 -28.02 31.10 17.16
CA ALA A 9 -28.63 29.79 17.31
C ALA A 9 -28.13 28.80 16.23
N ALA A 10 -27.99 29.25 14.99
CA ALA A 10 -27.43 28.44 13.90
C ALA A 10 -25.95 28.09 14.13
N ARG A 11 -25.15 29.03 14.65
CA ARG A 11 -23.74 28.79 15.02
C ARG A 11 -23.62 27.75 16.14
N LEU A 12 -24.44 27.88 17.18
CA LEU A 12 -24.46 26.95 18.32
C LEU A 12 -24.94 25.55 17.89
N ALA A 13 -25.95 25.46 17.02
CA ALA A 13 -26.43 24.19 16.48
C ALA A 13 -25.32 23.49 15.66
N LYS A 14 -24.62 24.26 14.80
CA LYS A 14 -23.49 23.73 14.01
C LYS A 14 -22.32 23.28 14.88
N GLU A 15 -21.99 24.03 15.92
CA GLU A 15 -20.92 23.66 16.87
C GLU A 15 -21.26 22.37 17.64
N LYS A 16 -22.53 22.22 18.06
CA LYS A 16 -23.02 21.00 18.72
C LYS A 16 -22.96 19.79 17.78
N GLU A 17 -23.38 19.93 16.53
CA GLU A 17 -23.31 18.87 15.52
C GLU A 17 -21.85 18.47 15.23
N GLU A 18 -20.94 19.44 15.07
CA GLU A 18 -19.51 19.17 14.88
C GLU A 18 -18.89 18.43 16.08
N GLU A 19 -19.27 18.79 17.31
CA GLU A 19 -18.80 18.10 18.52
C GLU A 19 -19.38 16.68 18.63
N GLU A 20 -20.65 16.46 18.28
CA GLU A 20 -21.26 15.13 18.23
C GLU A 20 -20.55 14.23 17.20
N VAL A 21 -20.24 14.75 16.01
CA VAL A 21 -19.47 14.02 14.99
C VAL A 21 -18.05 13.69 15.49
N ARG A 22 -17.37 14.63 16.15
CA ARG A 22 -16.05 14.39 16.75
C ARG A 22 -16.11 13.31 17.83
N GLN A 23 -17.11 13.34 18.70
CA GLN A 23 -17.29 12.34 19.75
C GLN A 23 -17.60 10.95 19.18
N GLN A 24 -18.47 10.86 18.17
CA GLN A 24 -18.76 9.61 17.47
C GLN A 24 -17.51 9.05 16.79
N ALA A 25 -16.70 9.89 16.13
CA ALA A 25 -15.44 9.47 15.52
C ALA A 25 -14.43 8.92 16.55
N LEU A 26 -14.35 9.53 17.73
CA LEU A 26 -13.51 9.05 18.83
C LEU A 26 -14.00 7.73 19.41
N VAL A 27 -15.31 7.54 19.57
CA VAL A 27 -15.90 6.26 20.01
C VAL A 27 -15.64 5.18 18.98
N ALA A 28 -15.92 5.43 17.70
CA ALA A 28 -15.67 4.48 16.62
C ALA A 28 -14.17 4.10 16.51
N LYS A 29 -13.26 5.07 16.71
CA LYS A 29 -11.81 4.79 16.75
C LYS A 29 -11.43 3.89 17.92
N LYS A 30 -11.96 4.16 19.12
CA LYS A 30 -11.73 3.32 20.31
C LYS A 30 -12.29 1.91 20.10
N GLU A 31 -13.48 1.79 19.54
CA GLU A 31 -14.12 0.50 19.24
C GLU A 31 -13.30 -0.32 18.24
N LYS A 32 -12.84 0.29 17.13
CA LYS A 32 -11.94 -0.38 16.16
C LYS A 32 -10.65 -0.88 16.81
N GLU A 33 -10.06 -0.10 17.71
CA GLU A 33 -8.85 -0.54 18.43
C GLU A 33 -9.13 -1.66 19.43
N ILE A 34 -10.29 -1.69 20.07
CA ILE A 34 -10.75 -2.81 20.91
C ILE A 34 -10.94 -4.07 20.06
N GLN A 35 -11.67 -3.95 18.94
CA GLN A 35 -11.91 -5.06 18.01
C GLN A 35 -10.60 -5.63 17.44
N LYS A 36 -9.66 -4.79 16.99
CA LYS A 36 -8.33 -5.25 16.52
C LYS A 36 -7.57 -6.03 17.58
N LYS A 37 -7.59 -5.54 18.83
CA LYS A 37 -6.95 -6.25 19.96
C LYS A 37 -7.65 -7.57 20.25
N ALA A 38 -8.98 -7.62 20.18
CA ALA A 38 -9.76 -8.84 20.35
C ALA A 38 -9.44 -9.86 19.26
N ILE A 39 -9.48 -9.47 17.98
CA ILE A 39 -9.13 -10.33 16.84
C ILE A 39 -7.70 -10.87 16.98
N LYS A 40 -6.73 -10.02 17.34
CA LYS A 40 -5.34 -10.46 17.55
C LYS A 40 -5.24 -11.53 18.64
N LYS A 41 -5.99 -11.37 19.74
CA LYS A 41 -6.04 -12.36 20.83
C LYS A 41 -6.67 -13.67 20.37
N GLU A 42 -7.80 -13.63 19.67
CA GLU A 42 -8.49 -14.83 19.18
C GLU A 42 -7.67 -15.58 18.12
N ARG A 43 -7.03 -14.88 17.18
CA ARG A 43 -6.09 -15.49 16.22
C ARG A 43 -4.93 -16.18 16.94
N GLN A 44 -4.36 -15.53 17.96
CA GLN A 44 -3.30 -16.14 18.75
C GLN A 44 -3.77 -17.37 19.52
N LYS A 45 -4.99 -17.33 20.08
CA LYS A 45 -5.62 -18.47 20.76
C LYS A 45 -5.79 -19.65 19.80
N LEU A 46 -6.33 -19.42 18.61
CA LEU A 46 -6.50 -20.44 17.56
C LEU A 46 -5.16 -21.11 17.22
N ARG A 47 -4.14 -20.30 16.86
CA ARG A 47 -2.79 -20.82 16.55
C ARG A 47 -2.20 -21.65 17.68
N THR A 48 -2.37 -21.20 18.93
CA THR A 48 -1.83 -21.89 20.10
C THR A 48 -2.52 -23.24 20.30
N THR A 49 -3.85 -23.29 20.22
CA THR A 49 -4.61 -24.53 20.36
C THR A 49 -4.26 -25.54 19.25
N CYS A 50 -4.23 -25.10 17.99
CA CYS A 50 -3.85 -25.96 16.86
C CYS A 50 -2.41 -26.47 17.00
N LYS A 51 -1.46 -25.63 17.40
CA LYS A 51 -0.07 -26.04 17.65
C LYS A 51 0.04 -27.07 18.78
N ASN A 52 -0.71 -26.88 19.87
CA ASN A 52 -0.72 -27.82 21.01
C ASN A 52 -1.23 -29.22 20.61
N TRP A 53 -2.07 -29.29 19.59
CA TRP A 53 -2.56 -30.54 19.00
C TRP A 53 -1.76 -30.99 17.77
N ASN A 54 -0.54 -30.46 17.60
CA ASN A 54 0.36 -30.75 16.49
C ASN A 54 -0.30 -30.55 15.11
N TYR A 55 -1.15 -29.54 14.98
CA TYR A 55 -1.95 -29.29 13.77
C TYR A 55 -2.74 -30.53 13.31
N PHE A 56 -3.20 -31.34 14.27
CA PHE A 56 -4.09 -32.49 14.05
C PHE A 56 -3.55 -33.61 13.14
N SER A 57 -2.24 -33.64 12.91
CA SER A 57 -1.55 -34.69 12.17
C SER A 57 -0.21 -35.00 12.84
N ASP A 58 0.32 -36.18 12.58
CA ASP A 58 1.69 -36.55 12.96
C ASP A 58 2.61 -36.60 11.72
N ASN A 59 2.04 -36.44 10.51
CA ASN A 59 2.77 -36.28 9.26
C ASN A 59 3.10 -34.80 9.03
N GLU A 60 4.39 -34.50 8.87
CA GLU A 60 4.91 -33.15 8.62
C GLU A 60 4.25 -32.45 7.44
N ALA A 61 4.01 -33.15 6.32
CA ALA A 61 3.40 -32.56 5.14
C ALA A 61 1.95 -32.10 5.40
N ASP A 62 1.19 -32.84 6.19
CA ASP A 62 -0.18 -32.49 6.53
C ASP A 62 -0.24 -31.43 7.64
N CYS A 63 0.73 -31.41 8.56
CA CYS A 63 0.90 -30.31 9.52
C CYS A 63 1.15 -28.98 8.81
N VAL A 64 2.00 -28.97 7.77
CA VAL A 64 2.27 -27.76 6.98
C VAL A 64 1.01 -27.27 6.26
N LYS A 65 0.26 -28.16 5.61
CA LYS A 65 -1.03 -27.81 4.97
C LYS A 65 -2.01 -27.24 5.99
N MET A 66 -2.15 -27.89 7.14
CA MET A 66 -3.07 -27.43 8.18
C MET A 66 -2.62 -26.08 8.77
N MET A 67 -1.31 -25.81 8.85
CA MET A 67 -0.79 -24.52 9.27
C MET A 67 -1.21 -23.41 8.30
N GLU A 68 -1.06 -23.62 6.99
CA GLU A 68 -1.51 -22.69 5.96
C GLU A 68 -3.02 -22.43 6.05
N GLU A 69 -3.80 -23.48 6.22
CA GLU A 69 -5.25 -23.40 6.39
C GLU A 69 -5.66 -22.61 7.64
N VAL A 70 -4.98 -22.81 8.77
CA VAL A 70 -5.20 -22.04 10.01
C VAL A 70 -4.86 -20.57 9.83
N GLU A 71 -3.82 -20.22 9.06
CA GLU A 71 -3.50 -18.83 8.75
C GLU A 71 -4.55 -18.21 7.81
N LYS A 72 -5.04 -18.97 6.82
CA LYS A 72 -6.17 -18.53 5.97
C LYS A 72 -7.43 -18.26 6.81
N LEU A 73 -7.74 -19.13 7.78
CA LEU A 73 -8.84 -18.88 8.72
C LEU A 73 -8.60 -17.63 9.55
N CYS A 74 -7.38 -17.43 10.07
CA CYS A 74 -7.03 -16.22 10.81
C CYS A 74 -7.33 -14.98 9.99
N ASP A 75 -6.98 -14.96 8.70
CA ASP A 75 -7.14 -13.79 7.85
C ASP A 75 -8.57 -13.54 7.37
N ARG A 76 -9.36 -14.59 7.14
CA ARG A 76 -10.71 -14.47 6.57
C ARG A 76 -11.83 -14.37 7.61
N LEU A 77 -11.66 -14.97 8.79
CA LEU A 77 -12.71 -14.97 9.82
C LEU A 77 -12.80 -13.64 10.57
N GLU A 78 -14.04 -13.23 10.83
CA GLU A 78 -14.35 -12.10 11.70
C GLU A 78 -14.30 -12.48 13.19
N LEU A 79 -14.37 -11.47 14.06
CA LEU A 79 -14.24 -11.65 15.51
C LEU A 79 -15.24 -12.68 16.07
N ALA A 80 -16.51 -12.60 15.66
CA ALA A 80 -17.56 -13.49 16.17
C ALA A 80 -17.30 -14.95 15.78
N SER A 81 -16.97 -15.22 14.52
CA SER A 81 -16.65 -16.57 14.04
C SER A 81 -15.38 -17.13 14.69
N LEU A 82 -14.34 -16.29 14.89
CA LEU A 82 -13.13 -16.71 15.61
C LEU A 82 -13.42 -17.07 17.06
N GLN A 83 -14.26 -16.30 17.76
CA GLN A 83 -14.67 -16.59 19.13
C GLN A 83 -15.44 -17.91 19.21
N CYS A 84 -16.40 -18.12 18.31
CA CYS A 84 -17.19 -19.35 18.24
C CYS A 84 -16.31 -20.58 17.98
N LEU A 85 -15.39 -20.50 17.00
CA LEU A 85 -14.44 -21.58 16.73
C LEU A 85 -13.54 -21.85 17.94
N ASN A 86 -12.98 -20.83 18.57
CA ASN A 86 -12.12 -21.00 19.73
C ASN A 86 -12.86 -21.59 20.94
N GLU A 87 -14.13 -21.24 21.14
CA GLU A 87 -14.98 -21.83 22.17
C GLU A 87 -15.24 -23.31 21.89
N ALA A 88 -15.55 -23.66 20.64
CA ALA A 88 -15.69 -25.04 20.19
C ALA A 88 -14.40 -25.84 20.42
N LEU A 89 -13.23 -25.26 20.10
CA LEU A 89 -11.93 -25.91 20.31
C LEU A 89 -11.61 -26.12 21.79
N THR A 90 -12.08 -25.25 22.69
CA THR A 90 -11.87 -25.44 24.13
C THR A 90 -12.83 -26.45 24.77
N SER A 91 -13.97 -26.73 24.14
CA SER A 91 -15.01 -27.62 24.69
C SER A 91 -14.95 -29.05 24.12
N THR A 92 -13.99 -29.34 23.24
CA THR A 92 -13.93 -30.59 22.49
C THR A 92 -12.58 -31.30 22.59
N THR A 93 -12.51 -32.52 22.06
CA THR A 93 -11.28 -33.32 21.97
C THR A 93 -10.48 -32.97 20.70
N ARG A 94 -9.24 -33.46 20.57
CA ARG A 94 -8.39 -33.24 19.37
C ARG A 94 -9.14 -33.54 18.06
N GLU A 95 -9.87 -34.65 18.01
CA GLU A 95 -10.63 -35.06 16.80
C GLU A 95 -11.87 -34.19 16.55
N GLY A 96 -12.61 -33.85 17.60
CA GLY A 96 -13.75 -32.94 17.46
C GLY A 96 -13.31 -31.51 17.07
N GLY A 97 -12.16 -31.08 17.56
CA GLY A 97 -11.54 -29.80 17.21
C GLY A 97 -11.05 -29.79 15.77
N LYS A 98 -10.47 -30.90 15.31
CA LYS A 98 -10.10 -31.10 13.90
C LYS A 98 -11.32 -30.94 13.00
N ALA A 99 -12.42 -31.61 13.33
CA ALA A 99 -13.66 -31.51 12.56
C ALA A 99 -14.22 -30.07 12.52
N ALA A 100 -14.17 -29.35 13.64
CA ALA A 100 -14.61 -27.94 13.69
C ALA A 100 -13.74 -27.02 12.81
N VAL A 101 -12.42 -27.18 12.84
CA VAL A 101 -11.49 -26.40 11.99
C VAL A 101 -11.69 -26.72 10.52
N VAL A 102 -11.79 -28.01 10.16
CA VAL A 102 -12.02 -28.45 8.78
C VAL A 102 -13.35 -27.93 8.24
N LYS A 103 -14.42 -27.98 9.03
CA LYS A 103 -15.72 -27.40 8.64
C LYS A 103 -15.59 -25.91 8.32
N GLN A 104 -14.87 -25.16 9.16
CA GLN A 104 -14.68 -23.73 8.93
C GLN A 104 -13.82 -23.44 7.68
N ILE A 105 -12.84 -24.29 7.40
CA ILE A 105 -12.02 -24.22 6.17
C ILE A 105 -12.89 -24.43 4.93
N GLU A 106 -13.75 -25.43 4.93
CA GLU A 106 -14.66 -25.72 3.82
C GLU A 106 -15.61 -24.55 3.54
N GLU A 107 -16.20 -23.96 4.59
CA GLU A 107 -17.05 -22.77 4.49
C GLU A 107 -16.29 -21.59 3.87
N ILE A 108 -15.05 -21.33 4.30
CA ILE A 108 -14.22 -20.24 3.74
C ILE A 108 -13.81 -20.51 2.29
N ASN A 109 -13.49 -21.75 1.94
CA ASN A 109 -13.15 -22.11 0.56
C ASN A 109 -14.34 -21.93 -0.38
N GLU A 110 -15.53 -22.31 0.06
CA GLU A 110 -16.77 -22.10 -0.70
C GLU A 110 -17.07 -20.60 -0.85
N GLN A 111 -16.85 -19.80 0.20
CA GLN A 111 -16.97 -18.35 0.11
C GLN A 111 -15.99 -17.74 -0.91
N ILE A 112 -14.71 -18.13 -0.87
CA ILE A 112 -13.71 -17.68 -1.84
C ILE A 112 -14.12 -18.04 -3.27
N ARG A 113 -14.64 -19.26 -3.47
CA ARG A 113 -15.10 -19.73 -4.78
C ARG A 113 -16.25 -18.88 -5.31
N ARG A 114 -17.26 -18.60 -4.47
CA ARG A 114 -18.39 -17.74 -4.83
C ARG A 114 -17.95 -16.31 -5.15
N GLU A 115 -17.09 -15.72 -4.32
CA GLU A 115 -16.53 -14.37 -4.56
C GLU A 115 -15.80 -14.30 -5.91
N LYS A 116 -15.04 -15.35 -6.25
CA LYS A 116 -14.33 -15.45 -7.53
C LYS A 116 -15.30 -15.57 -8.71
N GLU A 117 -16.29 -16.46 -8.62
CA GLU A 117 -17.32 -16.64 -9.66
C GLU A 117 -18.13 -15.34 -9.88
N GLU A 118 -18.49 -14.63 -8.81
CA GLU A 118 -19.16 -13.34 -8.89
C GLU A 118 -18.27 -12.26 -9.53
N ALA A 119 -16.98 -12.21 -9.18
CA ALA A 119 -16.03 -11.28 -9.78
C ALA A 119 -15.85 -11.54 -11.28
N GLU A 120 -15.73 -12.82 -11.67
CA GLU A 120 -15.67 -13.23 -13.08
C GLU A 120 -16.98 -12.91 -13.82
N ALA A 121 -18.14 -13.12 -13.20
CA ALA A 121 -19.44 -12.75 -13.77
C ALA A 121 -19.58 -11.23 -13.95
N ARG A 122 -19.15 -10.43 -12.97
CA ARG A 122 -19.11 -8.95 -13.07
C ARG A 122 -18.20 -8.50 -14.20
N MET A 123 -17.03 -9.12 -14.36
CA MET A 123 -16.11 -8.83 -15.46
C MET A 123 -16.70 -9.22 -16.84
N ARG A 124 -17.38 -10.38 -16.93
CA ARG A 124 -18.09 -10.82 -18.14
C ARG A 124 -19.29 -9.92 -18.49
N GLN A 125 -20.01 -9.41 -17.49
CA GLN A 125 -21.10 -8.46 -17.73
C GLN A 125 -20.57 -7.09 -18.16
N ALA A 126 -19.45 -6.63 -17.60
CA ALA A 126 -18.79 -5.39 -18.02
C ALA A 126 -18.29 -5.46 -19.46
N THR A 127 -17.74 -6.59 -19.90
CA THR A 127 -17.30 -6.79 -21.30
C THR A 127 -18.47 -6.90 -22.27
N LYS A 128 -19.54 -7.63 -21.91
CA LYS A 128 -20.75 -7.76 -22.75
C LYS A 128 -21.56 -6.46 -22.89
N SER A 129 -21.56 -5.61 -21.86
CA SER A 129 -22.20 -4.29 -21.91
C SER A 129 -21.44 -3.30 -22.80
N SER A 130 -20.15 -3.57 -23.05
CA SER A 130 -19.32 -2.83 -24.00
C SER A 130 -19.57 -3.24 -25.45
N GLU A 131 -20.05 -4.46 -25.72
CA GLU A 131 -20.35 -4.94 -27.08
C GLU A 131 -21.78 -4.60 -27.51
N LYS A 132 -22.75 -4.56 -26.59
CA LYS A 132 -24.17 -4.32 -26.90
C LYS A 132 -24.51 -2.87 -27.27
N SER A 133 -23.55 -1.94 -27.21
CA SER A 133 -23.68 -0.56 -27.70
C SER A 133 -23.13 -0.33 -29.12
N THR A 134 -22.76 -1.38 -29.87
CA THR A 134 -22.33 -1.24 -31.28
C THR A 134 -23.43 -1.55 -32.30
N THR A 135 -24.63 -1.01 -32.07
CA THR A 135 -25.56 -0.63 -33.15
C THR A 135 -26.25 0.66 -32.73
N GLY A 136 -25.65 1.80 -33.09
CA GLY A 136 -26.28 3.12 -32.98
C GLY A 136 -25.50 4.12 -32.12
N GLY A 137 -24.61 4.86 -32.77
CA GLY A 137 -24.35 6.27 -32.47
C GLY A 137 -23.74 6.67 -31.13
N GLY A 138 -22.42 6.91 -31.15
CA GLY A 138 -21.75 8.02 -30.46
C GLY A 138 -21.68 8.02 -28.93
N GLY A 139 -20.50 7.70 -28.39
CA GLY A 139 -20.16 7.98 -26.98
C GLY A 139 -18.97 7.16 -26.52
N GLY A 140 -17.79 7.78 -26.49
CA GLY A 140 -16.50 7.09 -26.47
C GLY A 140 -16.16 6.33 -25.20
N SER A 141 -15.63 5.11 -25.39
CA SER A 141 -14.47 4.60 -24.68
C SER A 141 -13.96 3.32 -25.37
N LYS A 142 -12.64 3.30 -25.62
CA LYS A 142 -11.77 2.15 -25.91
C LYS A 142 -11.75 1.59 -27.34
N ASN A 143 -11.44 2.43 -28.33
CA ASN A 143 -10.58 1.98 -29.42
C ASN A 143 -9.68 3.15 -29.80
N TRP A 144 -8.42 3.06 -29.39
CA TRP A 144 -7.39 3.94 -29.93
C TRP A 144 -7.30 3.66 -31.44
N PRO A 145 -7.30 4.68 -32.31
CA PRO A 145 -6.98 4.47 -33.71
C PRO A 145 -5.65 3.71 -33.79
N GLU A 146 -5.58 2.66 -34.60
CA GLU A 146 -4.36 1.84 -34.73
C GLU A 146 -3.15 2.73 -35.05
N ASP A 147 -3.34 3.76 -35.86
CA ASP A 147 -2.31 4.76 -36.20
C ASP A 147 -1.80 5.53 -34.96
N ASP A 148 -2.69 5.89 -34.02
CA ASP A 148 -2.34 6.57 -32.77
C ASP A 148 -1.66 5.63 -31.77
N LEU A 149 -2.04 4.35 -31.76
CA LEU A 149 -1.37 3.32 -30.95
C LEU A 149 0.04 3.05 -31.45
N GLN A 150 0.23 2.95 -32.78
CA GLN A 150 1.55 2.83 -33.41
C GLN A 150 2.42 4.06 -33.11
N LEU A 151 1.82 5.26 -33.10
CA LEU A 151 2.51 6.49 -32.73
C LEU A 151 2.92 6.52 -31.25
N LEU A 152 2.05 6.03 -30.36
CA LEU A 152 2.36 5.87 -28.93
C LEU A 152 3.48 4.85 -28.71
N ILE A 153 3.45 3.70 -29.39
CA ILE A 153 4.51 2.68 -29.34
C ILE A 153 5.85 3.29 -29.78
N LYS A 154 5.84 4.03 -30.89
CA LYS A 154 7.03 4.72 -31.41
C LYS A 154 7.55 5.76 -30.42
N ALA A 155 6.68 6.58 -29.84
CA ALA A 155 7.04 7.59 -28.84
C ALA A 155 7.56 6.96 -27.53
N VAL A 156 6.93 5.89 -27.06
CA VAL A 156 7.34 5.12 -25.87
C VAL A 156 8.72 4.49 -26.03
N ASN A 157 9.07 4.06 -27.24
CA ASN A 157 10.39 3.53 -27.60
C ASN A 157 11.44 4.64 -27.82
N LEU A 158 11.03 5.81 -28.32
CA LEU A 158 11.87 7.01 -28.47
C LEU A 158 12.23 7.62 -27.10
N PHE A 159 11.35 7.47 -26.10
CA PHE A 159 11.53 8.00 -24.74
C PHE A 159 11.46 6.88 -23.69
N PRO A 160 12.58 6.18 -23.40
CA PRO A 160 12.62 5.06 -22.45
C PRO A 160 12.28 5.46 -21.01
N ALA A 161 11.94 4.48 -20.17
CA ALA A 161 11.62 4.72 -18.76
C ALA A 161 12.85 5.23 -17.98
N GLY A 162 12.74 6.40 -17.34
CA GLY A 162 13.81 6.98 -16.51
C GLY A 162 13.77 8.50 -16.33
N THR A 163 13.12 9.23 -17.23
CA THR A 163 12.98 10.70 -17.13
C THR A 163 11.64 11.11 -16.52
N ASN A 164 11.67 11.93 -15.47
CA ASN A 164 10.48 12.48 -14.77
C ASN A 164 9.54 13.33 -15.67
N SER A 165 9.93 13.58 -16.92
CA SER A 165 9.15 14.33 -17.92
C SER A 165 8.64 13.45 -19.09
N ARG A 166 8.72 12.13 -18.96
CA ARG A 166 8.40 11.17 -20.04
C ARG A 166 6.99 11.34 -20.59
N GLY A 167 5.99 11.46 -19.73
CA GLY A 167 4.59 11.67 -20.16
C GLY A 167 4.44 12.90 -21.04
N PHE A 168 5.08 14.00 -20.63
CA PHE A 168 5.06 15.26 -21.37
C PHE A 168 5.75 15.15 -22.74
N CYS A 169 6.93 14.51 -22.82
CA CYS A 169 7.65 14.33 -24.09
C CYS A 169 6.88 13.43 -25.08
N ILE A 170 6.26 12.35 -24.59
CA ILE A 170 5.44 11.44 -25.40
C ILE A 170 4.19 12.19 -25.92
N THR A 171 3.46 12.88 -25.04
CA THR A 171 2.28 13.65 -25.42
C THR A 171 2.62 14.74 -26.44
N ASN A 172 3.72 15.48 -26.25
CA ASN A 172 4.12 16.53 -27.19
C ASN A 172 4.55 15.97 -28.56
N HIS A 173 5.21 14.80 -28.59
CA HIS A 173 5.57 14.12 -29.83
C HIS A 173 4.34 13.64 -30.60
N MET A 174 3.33 13.10 -29.90
CA MET A 174 2.09 12.66 -30.54
C MET A 174 1.27 13.84 -31.09
N VAL A 175 1.17 14.94 -30.34
CA VAL A 175 0.50 16.17 -30.78
C VAL A 175 1.20 16.78 -31.99
N ALA A 176 2.54 16.80 -32.02
CA ALA A 176 3.31 17.31 -33.16
C ALA A 176 3.16 16.48 -34.44
N GLN A 177 2.77 15.20 -34.32
CA GLN A 177 2.61 14.27 -35.44
C GLN A 177 1.14 14.15 -35.90
N GLY A 178 0.27 15.06 -35.46
CA GLY A 178 -1.10 15.17 -35.95
C GLY A 178 -2.17 14.47 -35.10
N ALA A 179 -1.87 14.13 -33.83
CA ALA A 179 -2.85 13.62 -32.87
C ALA A 179 -3.25 14.70 -31.82
N PRO A 180 -4.05 15.73 -32.18
CA PRO A 180 -4.35 16.87 -31.31
C PRO A 180 -5.33 16.56 -30.16
N GLY A 181 -5.96 15.38 -30.15
CA GLY A 181 -6.92 14.95 -29.11
C GLY A 181 -6.30 14.63 -27.73
N PHE A 182 -4.98 14.81 -27.57
CA PHE A 182 -4.22 14.27 -26.44
C PHE A 182 -3.67 15.30 -25.45
N SER A 183 -4.07 16.57 -25.54
CA SER A 183 -3.46 17.65 -24.75
C SER A 183 -3.69 17.60 -23.23
N CYS A 184 -4.41 16.63 -22.67
CA CYS A 184 -4.77 16.59 -21.23
C CYS A 184 -4.68 15.22 -20.53
N LEU A 185 -4.11 14.18 -21.15
CA LEU A 185 -4.17 12.80 -20.64
C LEU A 185 -2.83 12.18 -20.20
N SER A 186 -1.79 13.00 -19.95
CA SER A 186 -0.43 12.49 -19.69
C SER A 186 -0.33 11.45 -18.56
N ASP A 187 -1.04 11.64 -17.44
CA ASP A 187 -1.04 10.71 -16.30
C ASP A 187 -1.85 9.43 -16.57
N MET A 188 -2.94 9.53 -17.35
CA MET A 188 -3.81 8.40 -17.67
C MET A 188 -3.19 7.48 -18.72
N VAL A 189 -2.44 8.05 -19.67
CA VAL A 189 -1.69 7.30 -20.68
C VAL A 189 -0.53 6.52 -20.05
N ILE A 190 0.18 7.10 -19.08
CA ILE A 190 1.25 6.38 -18.34
C ILE A 190 0.66 5.21 -17.55
N THR A 191 -0.42 5.45 -16.82
CA THR A 191 -1.06 4.45 -15.96
C THR A 191 -1.65 3.30 -16.78
N TRP A 192 -2.34 3.62 -17.88
CA TRP A 192 -2.90 2.61 -18.79
C TRP A 192 -1.81 1.84 -19.52
N ALA A 193 -0.77 2.52 -20.07
CA ALA A 193 0.33 1.84 -20.74
C ALA A 193 1.09 0.89 -19.79
N MET A 194 1.39 1.32 -18.56
CA MET A 194 2.07 0.50 -17.55
C MET A 194 1.26 -0.72 -17.10
N HIS A 195 -0.07 -0.65 -17.13
CA HIS A 195 -0.95 -1.71 -16.65
C HIS A 195 -1.35 -2.69 -17.76
N GLU A 196 -1.65 -2.19 -18.96
CA GLU A 196 -2.25 -3.00 -20.04
C GLU A 196 -1.21 -3.68 -20.95
N PHE A 197 0.00 -3.11 -21.11
CA PHE A 197 1.00 -3.61 -22.07
C PHE A 197 2.26 -4.23 -21.44
N TYR A 198 2.53 -3.98 -20.16
CA TYR A 198 3.84 -4.26 -19.54
C TYR A 198 4.00 -5.52 -18.67
N PRO A 199 3.00 -6.38 -18.40
CA PRO A 199 3.29 -7.54 -17.55
C PRO A 199 4.12 -8.65 -18.24
N HIS A 200 4.24 -8.67 -19.58
CA HIS A 200 4.82 -9.83 -20.29
C HIS A 200 6.03 -9.54 -21.20
N GLN A 201 6.38 -8.27 -21.43
CA GLN A 201 7.46 -7.90 -22.36
C GLN A 201 8.53 -7.02 -21.70
N LYS A 202 8.37 -6.72 -20.40
CA LYS A 202 9.26 -5.85 -19.64
C LYS A 202 10.70 -6.38 -19.60
N ASP A 203 10.87 -7.69 -19.44
CA ASP A 203 12.20 -8.31 -19.37
C ASP A 203 12.88 -8.35 -20.74
N ASP A 204 12.13 -8.64 -21.80
CA ASP A 204 12.66 -8.70 -23.17
C ASP A 204 12.99 -7.31 -23.73
N ILE A 205 12.20 -6.28 -23.40
CA ILE A 205 12.46 -4.90 -23.81
C ILE A 205 13.65 -4.32 -23.03
N ASN A 206 13.73 -4.58 -21.72
CA ASN A 206 14.89 -4.18 -20.92
C ASN A 206 16.15 -4.90 -21.39
N LYS A 207 16.07 -6.19 -21.74
CA LYS A 207 17.18 -6.96 -22.29
C LYS A 207 17.62 -6.42 -23.65
N LYS A 208 16.69 -6.16 -24.58
CA LYS A 208 17.00 -5.59 -25.90
C LYS A 208 17.55 -4.15 -25.82
N ALA A 209 17.05 -3.34 -24.89
CA ALA A 209 17.57 -1.98 -24.64
C ALA A 209 18.99 -2.05 -24.04
N PHE A 210 19.24 -2.99 -23.14
CA PHE A 210 20.56 -3.23 -22.55
C PHE A 210 21.56 -3.80 -23.56
N ASP A 211 21.12 -4.71 -24.44
CA ASP A 211 21.93 -5.26 -25.53
C ASP A 211 22.25 -4.19 -26.59
N LYS A 212 21.31 -3.28 -26.89
CA LYS A 212 21.54 -2.14 -27.78
C LYS A 212 22.53 -1.14 -27.17
N PHE A 213 22.44 -0.90 -25.86
CA PHE A 213 23.42 -0.09 -25.11
C PHE A 213 24.83 -0.71 -25.12
N LYS A 214 24.96 -2.03 -24.94
CA LYS A 214 26.23 -2.77 -25.08
C LYS A 214 26.80 -2.77 -26.50
N LYS A 215 25.93 -2.66 -27.51
CA LYS A 215 26.33 -2.64 -28.92
C LYS A 215 26.79 -1.25 -29.38
N GLU A 216 26.18 -0.19 -28.82
CA GLU A 216 26.55 1.21 -29.08
C GLU A 216 27.78 1.66 -28.27
N HIS A 217 28.02 1.05 -27.11
CA HIS A 217 29.23 1.25 -26.30
C HIS A 217 30.04 -0.05 -26.23
N GLY A 218 30.99 -0.22 -27.16
CA GLY A 218 31.78 -1.44 -27.30
C GLY A 218 32.47 -1.94 -26.02
N VAL A 219 32.41 -3.28 -25.86
CA VAL A 219 33.17 -4.27 -25.04
C VAL A 219 34.36 -3.70 -24.24
N VAL A 220 34.56 -4.00 -22.94
CA VAL A 220 35.09 -5.26 -22.29
C VAL A 220 34.98 -5.13 -20.74
N PRO A 221 35.32 -6.15 -19.89
CA PRO A 221 35.16 -7.61 -19.94
C PRO A 221 34.31 -8.15 -18.76
N GLN A 222 33.93 -9.43 -18.88
CA GLN A 222 33.32 -10.28 -17.87
C GLN A 222 34.32 -10.64 -16.75
N MET A 223 34.03 -10.30 -15.48
CA MET A 223 34.49 -11.06 -14.31
C MET A 223 33.66 -10.75 -13.05
N ASP A 224 32.94 -11.77 -12.60
CA ASP A 224 32.42 -12.14 -11.28
C ASP A 224 32.08 -11.11 -10.18
N SER A 225 30.79 -11.12 -9.82
CA SER A 225 30.22 -11.04 -8.46
C SER A 225 30.83 -10.06 -7.45
N ALA A 226 30.36 -8.79 -7.45
CA ALA A 226 29.90 -8.09 -6.23
C ALA A 226 29.41 -6.65 -6.53
N ALA A 227 28.27 -6.30 -5.92
CA ALA A 227 27.76 -4.97 -5.53
C ALA A 227 27.75 -3.79 -6.54
N PRO A 228 26.57 -3.18 -6.83
CA PRO A 228 26.52 -1.90 -7.55
C PRO A 228 26.86 -0.72 -6.63
N SER A 229 28.04 -0.14 -6.85
CA SER A 229 28.41 1.25 -6.58
C SER A 229 29.28 1.66 -7.79
N GLU A 230 29.30 2.84 -8.38
CA GLU A 230 28.85 4.19 -8.03
C GLU A 230 28.93 5.01 -9.34
N ARG A 231 27.99 5.91 -9.63
CA ARG A 231 28.31 7.19 -10.30
C ARG A 231 27.19 8.22 -10.18
N PHE A 232 27.28 9.03 -9.12
CA PHE A 232 27.52 10.49 -9.15
C PHE A 232 27.39 11.16 -10.55
N GLU A 233 26.68 12.25 -10.81
CA GLU A 233 26.30 13.39 -9.96
C GLU A 233 25.17 14.18 -10.63
N GLY A 234 24.28 14.78 -9.84
CA GLY A 234 23.23 15.70 -10.29
C GLY A 234 22.48 16.27 -9.09
N SER A 235 23.04 17.34 -8.50
CA SER A 235 22.58 18.08 -7.32
C SER A 235 21.31 18.93 -7.58
N PRO A 236 20.71 19.62 -6.60
CA PRO A 236 19.69 19.10 -5.68
C PRO A 236 18.45 20.02 -5.63
N LEU A 237 17.25 19.54 -5.98
CA LEU A 237 16.02 20.29 -5.68
C LEU A 237 14.91 19.36 -5.17
N ASP A 238 14.71 19.48 -3.87
CA ASP A 238 13.52 19.23 -3.07
C ASP A 238 12.78 17.89 -3.20
N SER A 239 12.95 17.08 -2.15
CA SER A 239 11.98 16.11 -1.64
C SER A 239 11.87 14.75 -2.33
N SER A 240 12.99 14.08 -2.59
CA SER A 240 12.93 12.62 -2.68
C SER A 240 12.39 12.03 -1.36
N PRO A 241 11.38 11.15 -1.38
CA PRO A 241 10.81 10.55 -0.18
C PRO A 241 11.87 9.76 0.59
N TRP A 242 11.82 9.77 1.93
CA TRP A 242 12.76 9.00 2.77
C TRP A 242 12.55 7.51 2.55
N THR A 243 13.59 6.81 2.11
CA THR A 243 13.58 5.36 2.03
C THR A 243 13.70 4.74 3.42
N THR A 244 13.31 3.46 3.54
CA THR A 244 13.38 2.72 4.80
C THR A 244 14.82 2.63 5.32
N GLU A 245 15.80 2.48 4.41
CA GLU A 245 17.22 2.37 4.79
C GLU A 245 17.78 3.71 5.28
N GLU A 246 17.49 4.82 4.58
CA GLU A 246 17.88 6.17 5.03
C GLU A 246 17.26 6.53 6.38
N GLN A 247 15.99 6.17 6.59
CA GLN A 247 15.28 6.40 7.85
C GLN A 247 15.92 5.60 8.99
N LYS A 248 16.29 4.33 8.75
CA LYS A 248 16.98 3.48 9.72
C LYS A 248 18.36 4.03 10.08
N LEU A 249 19.12 4.50 9.09
CA LEU A 249 20.42 5.14 9.30
C LEU A 249 20.28 6.44 10.10
N LEU A 250 19.27 7.27 9.82
CA LEU A 250 18.99 8.48 10.58
C LEU A 250 18.67 8.15 12.04
N GLU A 251 17.82 7.16 12.31
CA GLU A 251 17.47 6.76 13.67
C GLU A 251 18.66 6.18 14.44
N GLN A 252 19.50 5.39 13.77
CA GLN A 252 20.73 4.87 14.35
C GLN A 252 21.69 6.02 14.68
N ALA A 253 21.93 6.94 13.75
CA ALA A 253 22.80 8.10 13.95
C ALA A 253 22.30 9.02 15.07
N LEU A 254 20.97 9.21 15.19
CA LEU A 254 20.37 9.99 16.28
C LEU A 254 20.57 9.35 17.66
N LYS A 255 20.67 8.02 17.75
CA LYS A 255 21.00 7.28 18.97
C LYS A 255 22.50 7.37 19.28
N THR A 256 23.35 7.25 18.27
CA THR A 256 24.81 7.29 18.41
C THR A 256 25.32 8.69 18.77
N TYR A 257 24.70 9.75 18.24
CA TYR A 257 25.10 11.14 18.49
C TYR A 257 24.01 11.87 19.29
N PRO A 258 24.06 11.85 20.64
CA PRO A 258 23.12 12.58 21.49
C PRO A 258 23.31 14.11 21.41
N VAL A 259 22.37 14.87 21.97
CA VAL A 259 22.31 16.36 21.93
C VAL A 259 23.62 17.05 22.31
N ASN A 260 24.39 16.48 23.24
CA ASN A 260 25.63 17.08 23.76
C ASN A 260 26.84 16.86 22.84
N THR A 261 26.66 16.23 21.69
CA THR A 261 27.75 15.96 20.74
C THR A 261 28.08 17.25 19.97
N PRO A 262 29.32 17.75 20.01
CA PRO A 262 29.73 18.84 19.13
C PRO A 262 29.61 18.38 17.67
N GLU A 263 29.16 19.28 16.79
CA GLU A 263 28.95 19.02 15.35
C GLU A 263 27.99 17.84 15.08
N ARG A 264 27.05 17.59 16.01
CA ARG A 264 26.07 16.49 15.95
C ARG A 264 25.47 16.27 14.57
N TRP A 265 24.97 17.34 13.95
CA TRP A 265 24.25 17.25 12.69
C TRP A 265 25.15 16.96 11.49
N GLU A 266 26.43 17.33 11.56
CA GLU A 266 27.42 16.96 10.53
C GLU A 266 27.75 15.48 10.63
N LYS A 267 27.94 14.96 11.84
CA LYS A 267 28.13 13.53 12.09
C LYS A 267 26.91 12.69 11.70
N ILE A 268 25.70 13.21 11.91
CA ILE A 268 24.46 12.55 11.48
C ILE A 268 24.33 12.55 9.96
N ALA A 269 24.58 13.67 9.29
CA ALA A 269 24.53 13.74 7.83
C ALA A 269 25.59 12.83 7.19
N ALA A 270 26.79 12.75 7.78
CA ALA A 270 27.83 11.83 7.33
C ALA A 270 27.43 10.34 7.45
N ALA A 271 26.53 10.02 8.40
CA ALA A 271 26.01 8.66 8.59
C ALA A 271 24.80 8.34 7.69
N VAL A 272 24.25 9.31 6.97
CA VAL A 272 23.11 9.13 6.05
C VAL A 272 23.51 9.61 4.65
N PRO A 273 24.18 8.75 3.84
CA PRO A 273 24.59 9.10 2.49
C PRO A 273 23.40 9.53 1.64
N GLY A 274 23.56 10.59 0.85
CA GLY A 274 22.49 11.12 -0.02
C GLY A 274 21.52 12.10 0.65
N ARG A 275 21.65 12.37 1.97
CA ARG A 275 20.86 13.39 2.67
C ARG A 275 21.72 14.48 3.28
N SER A 276 21.29 15.72 3.11
CA SER A 276 22.02 16.86 3.67
C SER A 276 21.73 17.05 5.15
N LYS A 277 22.59 17.80 5.84
CA LYS A 277 22.38 18.28 7.21
C LYS A 277 20.99 18.90 7.39
N LYS A 278 20.52 19.67 6.40
CA LYS A 278 19.20 20.33 6.40
C LYS A 278 18.06 19.32 6.34
N ASP A 279 18.19 18.26 5.54
CA ASP A 279 17.18 17.21 5.42
C ASP A 279 17.05 16.40 6.71
N CYS A 280 18.18 16.00 7.30
CA CYS A 280 18.22 15.29 8.58
C CYS A 280 17.59 16.13 9.70
N MET A 281 17.88 17.44 9.75
CA MET A 281 17.29 18.37 10.72
C MET A 281 15.78 18.55 10.53
N LYS A 282 15.31 18.69 9.28
CA LYS A 282 13.89 18.81 8.96
C LYS A 282 13.14 17.54 9.36
N ARG A 283 13.66 16.38 8.98
CA ARG A 283 13.07 15.08 9.32
C ARG A 283 13.02 14.84 10.82
N TYR A 284 14.07 15.21 11.55
CA TYR A 284 14.08 15.14 13.00
C TYR A 284 13.01 16.03 13.65
N LYS A 285 12.83 17.26 13.17
CA LYS A 285 11.76 18.15 13.67
C LYS A 285 10.38 17.51 13.48
N GLU A 286 10.10 16.95 12.30
CA GLU A 286 8.85 16.23 12.03
C GLU A 286 8.64 15.05 13.01
N LEU A 287 9.69 14.25 13.26
CA LEU A 287 9.63 13.13 14.20
C LEU A 287 9.37 13.60 15.65
N VAL A 288 10.02 14.68 16.08
CA VAL A 288 9.83 15.26 17.42
C VAL A 288 8.40 15.75 17.60
N GLU A 289 7.84 16.46 16.62
CA GLU A 289 6.45 16.94 16.68
C GLU A 289 5.46 15.77 16.69
N MET A 290 5.72 14.71 15.90
CA MET A 290 4.91 13.49 15.93
C MET A 290 4.95 12.79 17.30
N VAL A 291 6.12 12.72 17.93
CA VAL A 291 6.27 12.13 19.28
C VAL A 291 5.60 13.00 20.35
N LYS A 292 5.74 14.33 20.28
CA LYS A 292 5.06 15.25 21.19
C LYS A 292 3.53 15.15 21.06
N ALA A 293 3.02 15.14 19.83
CA ALA A 293 1.58 14.97 19.56
C ALA A 293 1.08 13.62 20.11
N LYS A 294 1.85 12.55 19.91
CA LYS A 294 1.53 11.22 20.46
C LYS A 294 1.53 11.21 22.00
N LYS A 295 2.50 11.87 22.64
CA LYS A 295 2.61 11.95 24.11
C LYS A 295 1.49 12.82 24.71
N ALA A 296 1.19 13.97 24.11
CA ALA A 296 0.07 14.83 24.53
C ALA A 296 -1.27 14.08 24.43
N ALA A 297 -1.48 13.35 23.33
CA ALA A 297 -2.68 12.51 23.19
C ALA A 297 -2.74 11.40 24.25
N GLN A 298 -1.62 10.76 24.58
CA GLN A 298 -1.55 9.74 25.65
C GLN A 298 -1.80 10.34 27.04
N GLU A 299 -1.29 11.53 27.31
CA GLU A 299 -1.44 12.22 28.59
C GLU A 299 -2.88 12.73 28.80
N GLN A 300 -3.54 13.22 27.74
CA GLN A 300 -4.96 13.55 27.77
C GLN A 300 -5.83 12.31 28.06
N VAL A 301 -5.49 11.15 27.48
CA VAL A 301 -6.18 9.88 27.77
C VAL A 301 -5.96 9.45 29.23
N MET A 302 -4.75 9.62 29.76
CA MET A 302 -4.44 9.27 31.15
C MET A 302 -5.12 10.21 32.15
N ASN A 303 -5.15 11.51 31.88
CA ASN A 303 -5.77 12.50 32.77
C ASN A 303 -7.31 12.35 32.78
N ALA A 304 -7.93 12.08 31.63
CA ALA A 304 -9.35 11.76 31.53
C ALA A 304 -9.74 10.46 32.26
N THR A 305 -8.78 9.56 32.49
CA THR A 305 -9.01 8.32 33.24
C THR A 305 -8.90 8.54 34.76
N LYS A 306 -8.08 9.51 35.21
CA LYS A 306 -7.96 9.88 36.64
C LYS A 306 -9.14 10.70 37.16
N VAL A 307 -9.76 11.53 36.32
CA VAL A 307 -10.93 12.36 36.68
C VAL A 307 -12.22 11.52 36.85
N LYS A 308 -12.22 10.26 36.39
CA LYS A 308 -13.37 9.33 36.48
C LYS A 308 -13.27 8.35 37.66
N LYS A 309 -12.26 8.48 38.51
CA LYS A 309 -12.07 7.71 39.75
C LYS A 309 -12.19 8.65 40.93
#